data_AF-A0A7X5DRI0-F1
#
_entry.id   AF-A0A7X5DRI0-F1
#
_cell.length_a   1.000
_cell.length_b   1.000
_cell.length_c   1.000
_cell.angle_alpha   90.00
_cell.angle_beta   90.00
_cell.angle_gamma   90.00
#
_symmetry.space_group_name_H-M   'P 1'
#
loop_
_entity.id
_entity.type
_entity.pdbx_description
1 polymer ?
#
loop_
_entity_poly.entity_id
_entity_poly.type
_entity_poly.pdbx_seq_one_letter_code
_entity_poly.pdbx_strand_id
1 'polypeptide(L)'
;MADTYVTMLSRIVLSMESAYGLHNANANGEKIKDLPIKSVLDYVKQSIESSTQDDINRKNQDVAKDIILLSYLARRIKYYGYYKLNYKKYPAVKNIARVLLNFTSVKRNTADCRKQLNTIIKILDELDKKQVAVRVGLAYMFLRIFIVMVLHGNLCNASIVADFIINQFSVRRN
;
A
#
# COMPACT_ATOMS: atom_id res chain seq x y z
N MET A 1 23.89 -5.18 -11.75
CA MET A 1 23.03 -4.18 -12.44
C MET A 1 21.77 -4.03 -11.60
N ALA A 2 21.45 -2.84 -11.10
CA ALA A 2 20.27 -2.65 -10.25
C ALA A 2 18.99 -2.91 -11.06
N ASP A 3 18.01 -3.61 -10.49
CA ASP A 3 16.74 -3.85 -11.16
C ASP A 3 15.98 -2.52 -11.31
N THR A 4 15.89 -2.03 -12.55
CA THR A 4 15.25 -0.74 -12.87
C THR A 4 13.80 -0.69 -12.42
N TYR A 5 13.05 -1.81 -12.52
CA TYR A 5 11.66 -1.83 -12.06
C TYR A 5 11.56 -1.72 -10.55
N VAL A 6 12.41 -2.43 -9.80
CA VAL A 6 12.48 -2.32 -8.33
C VAL A 6 12.80 -0.88 -7.92
N THR A 7 13.74 -0.24 -8.62
CA THR A 7 14.11 1.16 -8.36
C THR A 7 12.95 2.12 -8.60
N MET A 8 12.23 1.96 -9.72
CA MET A 8 11.07 2.80 -10.04
C MET A 8 9.90 2.57 -9.08
N LEU A 9 9.60 1.31 -8.76
CA LEU A 9 8.57 0.95 -7.78
C LEU A 9 8.87 1.54 -6.40
N SER A 10 10.15 1.50 -5.98
CA SER A 10 10.60 2.12 -4.74
C SER A 10 10.36 3.63 -4.73
N ARG A 11 10.73 4.33 -5.81
CA ARG A 11 10.52 5.77 -5.93
C ARG A 11 9.03 6.13 -5.86
N ILE A 12 8.18 5.40 -6.59
CA ILE A 12 6.73 5.62 -6.60
C ILE A 12 6.16 5.44 -5.19
N VAL A 13 6.44 4.32 -4.51
CA VAL A 13 5.84 4.08 -3.18
C VAL A 13 6.35 5.09 -2.14
N LEU A 14 7.63 5.47 -2.20
CA LEU A 14 8.19 6.50 -1.30
C LEU A 14 7.55 7.87 -1.55
N SER A 15 7.30 8.23 -2.80
CA SER A 15 6.61 9.48 -3.16
C SER A 15 5.18 9.50 -2.62
N MET A 16 4.44 8.40 -2.84
CA MET A 16 3.08 8.26 -2.29
C MET A 16 3.04 8.29 -0.76
N GLU A 17 3.98 7.60 -0.08
CA GLU A 17 4.10 7.62 1.38
C GLU A 17 4.44 9.03 1.90
N SER A 18 5.29 9.77 1.18
CA SER A 18 5.61 11.15 1.51
C SER A 18 4.41 12.09 1.36
N ALA A 19 3.60 11.92 0.30
CA ALA A 19 2.40 12.73 0.08
C ALA A 19 1.35 12.56 1.21
N TYR A 20 1.28 11.36 1.81
CA TYR A 20 0.46 11.11 3.00
C TYR A 20 1.17 11.41 4.33
N GLY A 21 2.36 12.01 4.30
CA GLY A 21 3.08 12.45 5.50
C GLY A 21 3.78 11.35 6.28
N LEU A 22 3.92 10.12 5.75
CA LEU A 22 4.57 9.03 6.47
C LEU A 22 6.08 9.22 6.63
N HIS A 23 6.66 10.18 5.91
CA HIS A 23 8.08 10.55 6.02
C HIS A 23 8.33 11.62 7.08
N ASN A 24 7.28 12.18 7.68
CA ASN A 24 7.39 13.13 8.78
C ASN A 24 7.94 12.42 10.03
N ALA A 25 8.65 13.17 10.87
CA ALA A 25 9.11 12.67 12.16
C ALA A 25 8.00 12.80 13.21
N ASN A 26 7.91 11.82 14.12
CA ASN A 26 7.13 11.93 15.34
C ASN A 26 7.84 12.82 16.38
N ALA A 27 7.25 12.97 17.56
CA ALA A 27 7.83 13.75 18.67
C ALA A 27 9.22 13.26 19.12
N ASN A 28 9.57 11.99 18.85
CA ASN A 28 10.84 11.38 19.18
C ASN A 28 11.88 11.44 18.04
N GLY A 29 11.56 12.11 16.93
CA GLY A 29 12.44 12.20 15.77
C GLY A 29 12.40 10.99 14.83
N GLU A 30 11.58 9.97 15.10
CA GLU A 30 11.45 8.78 14.26
C GLU A 30 10.45 9.02 13.13
N LYS A 31 10.78 8.58 11.91
CA LYS A 31 9.85 8.71 10.78
C LYS A 31 8.65 7.80 10.98
N ILE A 32 7.44 8.30 10.69
CA ILE A 32 6.20 7.52 10.85
C ILE A 32 6.28 6.18 10.12
N LYS A 33 6.79 6.14 8.89
CA LYS A 33 6.92 4.91 8.08
C LYS A 33 7.78 3.81 8.71
N ASP A 34 8.65 4.15 9.67
CA ASP A 34 9.55 3.20 10.32
C ASP A 34 8.90 2.59 11.58
N LEU A 35 7.76 3.13 12.03
CA LEU A 35 6.96 2.64 13.14
C LEU A 35 6.17 1.36 12.76
N PRO A 36 5.71 0.57 13.75
CA PRO A 36 4.80 -0.55 13.51
C PRO A 36 3.50 -0.08 12.83
N ILE A 37 2.87 -0.95 12.04
CA ILE A 37 1.68 -0.60 11.24
C ILE A 37 0.58 0.03 12.09
N LYS A 38 0.34 -0.44 13.32
CA LYS A 38 -0.68 0.12 14.20
C LYS A 38 -0.43 1.60 14.50
N SER A 39 0.79 1.94 14.89
CA SER A 39 1.20 3.33 15.15
C SER A 39 1.11 4.20 13.89
N VAL A 40 1.45 3.64 12.72
CA VAL A 40 1.24 4.33 11.43
C VAL A 40 -0.24 4.65 11.21
N LEU A 41 -1.13 3.68 11.45
CA LEU A 41 -2.56 3.86 11.24
C LEU A 41 -3.18 4.83 12.24
N ASP A 42 -2.70 4.85 13.49
CA ASP A 42 -3.14 5.81 14.50
C ASP A 42 -2.76 7.24 14.09
N TYR A 43 -1.52 7.45 13.62
CA TYR A 43 -1.09 8.72 13.03
C TYR A 43 -1.97 9.12 11.83
N VAL A 44 -2.23 8.18 10.92
CA VAL A 44 -3.04 8.44 9.72
C VAL A 44 -4.47 8.82 10.09
N LYS A 45 -5.10 8.13 11.04
CA LYS A 45 -6.46 8.46 11.51
C LYS A 45 -6.49 9.85 12.15
N GLN A 46 -5.56 10.15 13.04
CA GLN A 46 -5.45 11.47 13.67
C GLN A 46 -5.21 12.57 12.63
N SER A 47 -4.38 12.30 11.61
CA SER A 47 -4.15 13.23 10.51
C SER A 47 -5.42 13.46 9.69
N ILE A 48 -6.23 12.43 9.44
CA ILE A 48 -7.50 12.57 8.71
C ILE A 48 -8.52 13.36 9.54
N GLU A 49 -8.63 13.05 10.84
CA GLU A 49 -9.56 13.73 11.76
C GLU A 49 -9.25 15.22 11.93
N SER A 50 -7.98 15.61 11.82
CA SER A 50 -7.52 16.99 11.93
C SER A 50 -7.38 17.72 10.58
N SER A 51 -7.58 17.04 9.45
CA SER A 51 -7.49 17.63 8.11
C SER A 51 -8.84 18.12 7.61
N THR A 52 -8.83 19.18 6.80
CA THR A 52 -10.01 19.56 6.01
C THR A 52 -10.23 18.60 4.84
N GLN A 53 -11.44 18.59 4.27
CA GLN A 53 -11.71 17.79 3.06
C GLN A 53 -10.82 18.21 1.88
N ASP A 54 -10.47 19.50 1.79
CA ASP A 54 -9.59 20.02 0.74
C ASP A 54 -8.15 19.54 0.92
N ASP A 55 -7.65 19.45 2.15
CA ASP A 55 -6.34 18.87 2.42
C ASP A 55 -6.28 17.38 2.03
N ILE A 56 -7.33 16.62 2.34
CA ILE A 56 -7.45 15.21 1.94
C ILE A 56 -7.47 15.10 0.41
N ASN A 57 -8.24 15.95 -0.27
CA ASN A 57 -8.32 15.98 -1.73
C ASN A 57 -6.97 16.32 -2.36
N ARG A 58 -6.24 17.29 -1.80
CA ARG A 58 -4.90 17.67 -2.27
C ARG A 58 -3.92 16.52 -2.14
N LYS A 59 -3.84 15.86 -0.98
CA LYS A 59 -2.98 14.67 -0.79
C LYS A 59 -3.33 13.56 -1.80
N ASN A 60 -4.62 13.33 -2.04
CA ASN A 60 -5.08 12.34 -3.03
C ASN A 60 -4.71 12.72 -4.48
N GLN A 61 -4.72 14.01 -4.82
CA GLN A 61 -4.27 14.52 -6.12
C GLN A 61 -2.76 14.39 -6.30
N ASP A 62 -1.97 14.69 -5.27
CA ASP A 62 -0.50 14.56 -5.31
C ASP A 62 -0.09 13.11 -5.62
N VAL A 63 -0.79 12.14 -5.01
CA VAL A 63 -0.60 10.70 -5.25
C VAL A 63 -1.02 10.25 -6.65
N ALA A 64 -1.99 10.94 -7.29
CA ALA A 64 -2.53 10.50 -8.57
C ALA A 64 -1.48 10.44 -9.69
N LYS A 65 -0.48 11.33 -9.66
CA LYS A 65 0.64 11.33 -10.63
C LYS A 65 1.46 10.05 -10.54
N ASP A 66 1.79 9.61 -9.33
CA ASP A 66 2.54 8.37 -9.10
C ASP A 66 1.72 7.13 -9.48
N ILE A 67 0.40 7.19 -9.31
CA ILE A 67 -0.51 6.10 -9.69
C ILE A 67 -0.60 5.92 -11.21
N ILE A 68 -0.55 7.01 -11.98
CA ILE A 68 -0.45 6.93 -13.44
C ILE A 68 0.83 6.19 -13.85
N LEU A 69 1.97 6.55 -13.24
CA LEU A 69 3.25 5.87 -13.49
C LEU A 69 3.21 4.41 -13.05
N LEU A 70 2.64 4.12 -11.89
CA LEU A 70 2.45 2.76 -11.40
C LEU A 70 1.61 1.94 -12.38
N SER A 71 0.52 2.50 -12.91
CA SER A 71 -0.36 1.82 -13.87
C SER A 71 0.40 1.41 -15.13
N TYR A 72 1.20 2.32 -15.67
CA TYR A 72 2.05 2.05 -16.84
C TYR A 72 3.09 0.96 -16.54
N LEU A 73 3.80 1.06 -15.42
CA LEU A 73 4.80 0.08 -15.01
C LEU A 73 4.18 -1.29 -14.70
N ALA A 74 3.05 -1.32 -14.01
CA ALA A 74 2.31 -2.54 -13.67
C ALA A 74 1.94 -3.30 -14.95
N ARG A 75 1.46 -2.59 -15.98
CA ARG A 75 1.18 -3.19 -17.29
C ARG A 75 2.41 -3.81 -17.94
N ARG A 76 3.56 -3.12 -17.91
CA ARG A 76 4.82 -3.66 -18.46
C ARG A 76 5.32 -4.88 -17.68
N ILE A 77 5.36 -4.77 -16.36
CA ILE A 77 5.76 -5.86 -15.45
C ILE A 77 4.89 -7.10 -15.71
N LYS A 78 3.57 -6.92 -15.83
CA LYS A 78 2.63 -8.00 -16.16
C LYS A 78 2.87 -8.59 -17.55
N TYR A 79 3.07 -7.75 -18.57
CA TYR A 79 3.35 -8.20 -19.94
C TYR A 79 4.58 -9.11 -20.01
N TYR A 80 5.66 -8.76 -19.31
CA TYR A 80 6.88 -9.56 -19.26
C TYR A 80 6.85 -10.70 -18.23
N GLY A 81 5.73 -10.88 -17.50
CA GLY A 81 5.60 -11.92 -16.48
C GLY A 81 6.53 -11.73 -15.28
N TYR A 82 6.91 -10.49 -14.96
CA TYR A 82 7.83 -10.20 -13.86
C TYR A 82 7.12 -10.12 -12.51
N TYR A 83 7.80 -10.64 -11.49
CA TYR A 83 7.40 -10.55 -10.08
C TYR A 83 8.46 -9.77 -9.32
N LYS A 84 8.16 -8.52 -8.97
CA LYS A 84 9.07 -7.58 -8.30
C LYS A 84 8.74 -7.38 -6.82
N LEU A 85 7.53 -7.76 -6.38
CA LEU A 85 7.18 -7.81 -4.96
C LEU A 85 7.26 -9.25 -4.44
N ASN A 86 8.01 -9.46 -3.36
CA ASN A 86 8.18 -10.79 -2.77
C ASN A 86 7.24 -11.02 -1.58
N TYR A 87 6.14 -11.72 -1.83
CA TYR A 87 5.16 -12.12 -0.81
C TYR A 87 5.37 -13.54 -0.27
N LYS A 88 6.44 -14.26 -0.63
CA LYS A 88 6.62 -15.68 -0.25
C LYS A 88 6.66 -15.92 1.27
N LYS A 89 7.11 -14.93 2.04
CA LYS A 89 7.21 -15.00 3.51
C LYS A 89 5.98 -14.45 4.24
N TYR A 90 4.98 -13.96 3.52
CA TYR A 90 3.78 -13.39 4.13
C TYR A 90 2.84 -14.52 4.54
N PRO A 91 2.40 -14.58 5.81
CA PRO A 91 1.39 -15.54 6.19
C PRO A 91 0.08 -15.21 5.45
N ALA A 92 -0.67 -16.26 5.11
CA ALA A 92 -2.03 -16.12 4.58
C ALA A 92 -2.18 -15.19 3.35
N VAL A 93 -1.25 -15.24 2.38
CA VAL A 93 -1.34 -14.46 1.11
C VAL A 93 -2.70 -14.61 0.40
N LYS A 94 -3.32 -15.80 0.47
CA LYS A 94 -4.67 -16.03 -0.08
C LYS A 94 -5.73 -15.10 0.54
N ASN A 95 -5.62 -14.81 1.84
CA ASN A 95 -6.53 -13.90 2.53
C ASN A 95 -6.30 -12.45 2.09
N ILE A 96 -5.03 -12.05 1.94
CA ILE A 96 -4.67 -10.73 1.38
C ILE A 96 -5.28 -10.58 -0.02
N ALA A 97 -5.10 -11.57 -0.90
CA ALA A 97 -5.65 -11.56 -2.25
C ALA A 97 -7.17 -11.41 -2.26
N ARG A 98 -7.88 -12.13 -1.39
CA ARG A 98 -9.34 -12.04 -1.27
C ARG A 98 -9.79 -10.62 -0.90
N VAL A 99 -9.10 -9.98 0.05
CA VAL A 99 -9.41 -8.60 0.43
C VAL A 99 -9.14 -7.65 -0.73
N LEU A 100 -7.96 -7.74 -1.37
CA LEU A 100 -7.59 -6.88 -2.49
C LEU A 100 -8.57 -7.00 -3.67
N LEU A 101 -9.05 -8.21 -3.98
CA LEU A 101 -10.01 -8.46 -5.07
C LEU A 101 -11.33 -7.70 -4.86
N ASN A 102 -11.74 -7.46 -3.62
CA ASN A 102 -12.93 -6.68 -3.34
C ASN A 102 -12.75 -5.21 -3.71
N PHE A 103 -11.51 -4.70 -3.68
CA PHE A 103 -11.16 -3.34 -4.08
C PHE A 103 -10.88 -3.19 -5.59
N THR A 104 -10.68 -4.29 -6.32
CA THR A 104 -10.50 -4.26 -7.79
C THR A 104 -11.82 -4.33 -8.57
N SER A 105 -12.96 -4.56 -7.89
CA SER A 105 -14.27 -4.66 -8.55
C SER A 105 -15.17 -3.47 -8.21
N VAL A 106 -15.79 -2.87 -9.24
CA VAL A 106 -16.60 -1.64 -9.15
C VAL A 106 -17.81 -1.75 -8.21
N LYS A 107 -18.27 -2.97 -7.89
CA LYS A 107 -19.64 -3.17 -7.38
C LYS A 107 -19.87 -3.05 -5.88
N ARG A 108 -18.85 -3.01 -5.01
CA ARG A 108 -19.08 -2.91 -3.55
C ARG A 108 -17.92 -2.22 -2.84
N ASN A 109 -17.95 -0.90 -2.72
CA ASN A 109 -17.18 -0.19 -1.70
C ASN A 109 -18.10 0.13 -0.52
N THR A 110 -18.68 -0.92 0.08
CA THR A 110 -19.52 -0.79 1.27
C THR A 110 -18.64 -0.65 2.52
N ALA A 111 -19.20 -0.19 3.64
CA ALA A 111 -18.51 -0.15 4.94
C ALA A 111 -17.88 -1.50 5.34
N ASP A 112 -18.41 -2.61 4.82
CA ASP A 112 -17.85 -3.95 5.02
C ASP A 112 -16.50 -4.18 4.36
N CYS A 113 -16.21 -3.54 3.21
CA CYS A 113 -14.89 -3.64 2.58
C CYS A 113 -13.80 -2.99 3.42
N ARG A 114 -14.12 -1.89 4.13
CA ARG A 114 -13.19 -1.27 5.09
C ARG A 114 -12.92 -2.19 6.30
N LYS A 115 -13.93 -2.91 6.81
CA LYS A 115 -13.74 -3.90 7.89
C LYS A 115 -12.77 -5.02 7.50
N GLN A 116 -12.74 -5.38 6.21
CA GLN A 116 -11.85 -6.43 5.71
C GLN A 116 -10.38 -6.00 5.61
N LEU A 117 -10.07 -4.69 5.63
CA LEU A 117 -8.69 -4.20 5.74
C LEU A 117 -8.00 -4.72 7.00
N ASN A 118 -8.76 -4.95 8.08
CA ASN A 118 -8.24 -5.50 9.33
C ASN A 118 -7.48 -6.81 9.12
N THR A 119 -7.84 -7.60 8.11
CA THR A 119 -7.11 -8.82 7.76
C THR A 119 -5.68 -8.51 7.32
N ILE A 120 -5.51 -7.53 6.41
CA ILE A 120 -4.18 -7.12 5.93
C ILE A 120 -3.39 -6.46 7.08
N ILE A 121 -4.05 -5.61 7.87
CA ILE A 121 -3.44 -4.94 9.03
C ILE A 121 -2.91 -5.96 10.04
N LYS A 122 -3.69 -6.99 10.38
CA LYS A 122 -3.25 -8.06 11.29
C LYS A 122 -2.02 -8.79 10.75
N ILE A 123 -1.97 -9.08 9.46
CA ILE A 123 -0.81 -9.73 8.84
C ILE A 123 0.44 -8.83 8.91
N LEU A 124 0.30 -7.52 8.62
CA LEU A 124 1.41 -6.58 8.76
C LEU A 124 1.87 -6.45 10.23
N ASP A 125 0.94 -6.44 11.20
CA ASP A 125 1.24 -6.42 12.64
C ASP A 125 2.00 -7.67 13.09
N GLU A 126 1.63 -8.85 12.57
CA GLU A 126 2.37 -10.10 12.82
C GLU A 126 3.78 -10.08 12.22
N LEU A 127 3.97 -9.46 11.05
CA LEU A 127 5.29 -9.30 10.45
C LEU A 127 6.15 -8.31 11.22
N ASP A 128 5.56 -7.20 11.68
CA ASP A 128 6.25 -6.20 12.50
C ASP A 128 6.79 -6.77 13.80
N LYS A 129 6.05 -7.72 14.41
CA LYS A 129 6.47 -8.44 15.63
C LYS A 129 7.62 -9.41 15.38
N LYS A 130 7.77 -9.92 14.15
CA LYS A 130 8.80 -10.90 13.80
C LYS A 130 10.12 -10.23 13.43
N GLN A 131 10.08 -9.17 12.62
CA GLN A 131 11.29 -8.54 12.12
C GLN A 131 11.03 -7.10 11.64
N VAL A 132 11.64 -6.11 12.29
CA VAL A 132 11.52 -4.68 11.93
C VAL A 132 11.91 -4.40 10.46
N ALA A 133 12.93 -5.10 9.95
CA ALA A 133 13.42 -4.92 8.58
C ALA A 133 12.39 -5.23 7.48
N VAL A 134 11.26 -5.89 7.78
CA VAL A 134 10.20 -6.10 6.78
C VAL A 134 9.52 -4.81 6.35
N ARG A 135 9.52 -3.77 7.21
CA ARG A 135 8.85 -2.47 6.97
C ARG A 135 9.41 -1.70 5.77
N VAL A 136 10.68 -1.92 5.45
CA VAL A 136 11.35 -1.30 4.29
C VAL A 136 11.27 -2.14 3.02
N GLY A 137 10.69 -3.35 3.09
CA GLY A 137 10.49 -4.20 1.93
C GLY A 137 9.35 -3.68 1.06
N LEU A 138 9.54 -3.62 -0.26
CA LEU A 138 8.53 -3.09 -1.20
C LEU A 138 7.16 -3.77 -1.03
N ALA A 139 7.13 -5.09 -0.83
CA ALA A 139 5.90 -5.83 -0.60
C ALA A 139 5.08 -5.29 0.60
N TYR A 140 5.77 -4.90 1.68
CA TYR A 140 5.17 -4.29 2.86
C TYR A 140 4.69 -2.88 2.53
N MET A 141 5.55 -2.07 1.93
CA MET A 141 5.25 -0.68 1.60
C MET A 141 4.02 -0.56 0.69
N PHE A 142 3.89 -1.43 -0.31
CA PHE A 142 2.72 -1.46 -1.19
C PHE A 142 1.42 -1.86 -0.46
N LEU A 143 1.47 -2.79 0.51
CA LEU A 143 0.30 -3.09 1.33
C LEU A 143 -0.05 -1.95 2.29
N ARG A 144 0.96 -1.30 2.88
CA ARG A 144 0.79 -0.14 3.76
C ARG A 144 0.16 1.02 3.00
N ILE A 145 0.72 1.42 1.86
CA ILE A 145 0.18 2.55 1.07
C ILE A 145 -1.24 2.26 0.58
N PHE A 146 -1.54 1.01 0.20
CA PHE A 146 -2.91 0.60 -0.13
C PHE A 146 -3.88 0.88 1.02
N ILE A 147 -3.54 0.46 2.26
CA ILE A 147 -4.38 0.73 3.44
C ILE A 147 -4.55 2.24 3.64
N VAL A 148 -3.46 3.01 3.58
CA VAL A 148 -3.48 4.47 3.78
C VAL A 148 -4.37 5.17 2.75
N MET A 149 -4.31 4.79 1.49
CA MET A 149 -5.16 5.33 0.42
C MET A 149 -6.64 5.03 0.68
N VAL A 150 -6.98 3.82 1.13
CA VAL A 150 -8.36 3.47 1.46
C VAL A 150 -8.88 4.29 2.64
N LEU A 151 -8.06 4.52 3.66
CA LEU A 151 -8.44 5.37 4.80
C LEU A 151 -8.74 6.81 4.37
N HIS A 152 -7.94 7.38 3.47
CA HIS A 152 -8.16 8.72 2.88
C HIS A 152 -9.29 8.76 1.83
N GLY A 153 -10.03 7.66 1.63
CA GLY A 153 -11.11 7.61 0.64
C GLY A 153 -10.65 7.63 -0.82
N ASN A 154 -9.36 7.43 -1.09
CA ASN A 154 -8.79 7.43 -2.43
C ASN A 154 -9.00 6.10 -3.16
N LEU A 155 -10.27 5.67 -3.23
CA LEU A 155 -10.64 4.29 -3.57
C LEU A 155 -10.32 3.92 -5.02
N CYS A 156 -10.47 4.87 -5.96
CA CYS A 156 -10.15 4.65 -7.37
C CYS A 156 -8.66 4.34 -7.54
N ASN A 157 -7.78 5.17 -6.98
CA ASN A 157 -6.35 4.94 -7.06
C ASN A 157 -5.90 3.72 -6.23
N ALA A 158 -6.56 3.46 -5.08
CA ALA A 158 -6.29 2.26 -4.28
C ALA A 158 -6.60 0.98 -5.05
N SER A 159 -7.60 0.99 -5.93
CA SER A 159 -7.93 -0.16 -6.79
C SER A 159 -6.79 -0.54 -7.75
N ILE A 160 -6.05 0.46 -8.26
CA ILE A 160 -4.89 0.26 -9.13
C ILE A 160 -3.74 -0.39 -8.34
N VAL A 161 -3.50 0.09 -7.13
CA VAL A 161 -2.50 -0.50 -6.23
C VAL A 161 -2.88 -1.95 -5.88
N ALA A 162 -4.16 -2.21 -5.60
CA ALA A 162 -4.66 -3.55 -5.30
C ALA A 162 -4.47 -4.51 -6.49
N ASP A 163 -4.84 -4.12 -7.70
CA ASP A 163 -4.63 -4.93 -8.91
C ASP A 163 -3.14 -5.19 -9.14
N PHE A 164 -2.29 -4.17 -8.99
CA PHE A 164 -0.85 -4.36 -9.08
C PHE A 164 -0.36 -5.41 -8.08
N ILE A 165 -0.70 -5.30 -6.80
CA ILE A 165 -0.28 -6.26 -5.76
C ILE A 165 -0.75 -7.68 -6.09
N ILE A 166 -2.00 -7.85 -6.51
CA ILE A 166 -2.55 -9.16 -6.89
C ILE A 166 -1.73 -9.78 -8.02
N ASN A 167 -1.40 -9.00 -9.06
CA ASN A 167 -0.57 -9.45 -10.17
C ASN A 167 0.88 -9.77 -9.76
N GLN A 168 1.31 -9.43 -8.54
CA GLN A 168 2.62 -9.77 -7.98
C GLN A 168 2.59 -11.02 -7.09
N PHE A 169 1.40 -11.54 -6.74
CA PHE A 169 1.35 -12.88 -6.17
C PHE A 169 1.76 -13.87 -7.24
N SER A 170 2.79 -14.68 -6.94
CA SER A 170 3.23 -15.77 -7.80
C SER A 170 2.13 -16.83 -7.88
N VAL A 171 1.11 -16.59 -8.68
CA VAL A 171 0.19 -17.64 -9.10
C VAL A 171 0.90 -18.36 -10.22
N ARG A 172 1.47 -19.53 -9.93
CA ARG A 172 1.72 -20.49 -11.00
C ARG A 172 0.38 -20.66 -11.71
N ARG A 173 0.28 -20.15 -12.94
CA ARG A 173 -0.68 -20.70 -13.90
C ARG A 173 -0.19 -22.12 -14.13
N ASN A 174 -0.72 -23.05 -13.34
CA ASN A 174 -0.70 -24.47 -13.69
C ASN A 174 -1.62 -24.64 -14.90
#